data_AF-A0A1I1JDI2-F1
#
_entry.id   AF-A0A1I1JDI2-F1
#
_cell.length_a   1.000
_cell.length_b   1.000
_cell.length_c   1.000
_cell.angle_alpha   90.00
_cell.angle_beta   90.00
_cell.angle_gamma   90.00
#
_symmetry.space_group_name_H-M   'P 1'
#
loop_
_entity.id
_entity.type
_entity.pdbx_description
1 polymer ?
#
loop_
_entity_poly.entity_id
_entity_poly.type
_entity_poly.pdbx_seq_one_letter_code
_entity_poly.pdbx_strand_id
1 'polypeptide(L)'
;MKKFAIYAFALFASATTLTSCGDDDETTPKVATNLYTAKIVGAQTATAGSFLSTSKGEVYLTSDSANFTANKVDVSFAQIGGDFTPTFISLDSRAGKGLTKVVTNTATTYFRESTLTKAQFDTAAAYIKGITSSASKTQSVAQGKVYEVVSSVGGTTTKALLYVSNLTTTSSNTTGSVTVDVKTVK
;
A
#
# COMPACT_ATOMS: atom_id res chain seq x y z
N MET A 1 -65.50 -20.29 -53.12
CA MET A 1 -64.82 -19.04 -53.54
C MET A 1 -65.63 -17.84 -53.04
N LYS A 2 -65.25 -17.23 -51.91
CA LYS A 2 -65.79 -15.96 -51.41
C LYS A 2 -64.67 -15.17 -50.73
N LYS A 3 -64.67 -13.87 -51.00
CA LYS A 3 -63.67 -12.80 -50.79
C LYS A 3 -63.71 -12.25 -49.35
N PHE A 4 -62.61 -11.69 -48.83
CA PHE A 4 -62.49 -10.47 -47.99
C PHE A 4 -60.99 -10.08 -47.94
N ALA A 5 -60.52 -8.96 -48.52
CA ALA A 5 -60.60 -7.54 -48.12
C ALA A 5 -59.49 -7.07 -47.16
N ILE A 6 -58.44 -6.47 -47.75
CA ILE A 6 -57.63 -5.28 -47.39
C ILE A 6 -57.64 -4.80 -45.93
N TYR A 7 -56.48 -4.52 -45.33
CA TYR A 7 -56.21 -3.25 -44.61
C TYR A 7 -54.71 -2.92 -44.55
N ALA A 8 -54.37 -1.78 -45.14
CA ALA A 8 -53.09 -1.10 -45.04
C ALA A 8 -52.93 -0.54 -43.62
N PHE A 9 -51.76 -0.76 -43.00
CA PHE A 9 -51.37 -0.03 -41.79
C PHE A 9 -50.40 1.06 -42.18
N ALA A 10 -50.87 2.29 -42.02
CA ALA A 10 -50.13 3.52 -42.22
C ALA A 10 -48.94 3.58 -41.24
N LEU A 11 -47.77 3.89 -41.79
CA LEU A 11 -46.57 4.22 -41.05
C LEU A 11 -46.77 5.60 -40.39
N PHE A 12 -47.22 5.62 -39.12
CA PHE A 12 -47.23 6.83 -38.32
C PHE A 12 -45.82 7.04 -37.74
N ALA A 13 -45.07 7.93 -38.38
CA ALA A 13 -43.89 8.54 -37.80
C ALA A 13 -44.36 9.62 -36.80
N SER A 14 -44.22 9.35 -35.51
CA SER A 14 -44.22 10.39 -34.47
C SER A 14 -42.88 10.34 -33.75
N ALA A 15 -42.12 11.42 -33.91
CA ALA A 15 -40.86 11.66 -33.27
C ALA A 15 -41.02 11.63 -31.75
N THR A 16 -40.39 10.66 -31.09
CA THR A 16 -40.08 10.76 -29.67
C THR A 16 -38.78 11.55 -29.55
N THR A 17 -38.89 12.80 -29.11
CA THR A 17 -37.77 13.51 -28.50
C THR A 17 -37.39 12.75 -27.24
N LEU A 18 -36.39 11.87 -27.34
CA LEU A 18 -35.66 11.36 -26.20
C LEU A 18 -34.78 12.49 -25.68
N THR A 19 -35.33 13.29 -24.76
CA THR A 19 -34.52 14.08 -23.83
C THR A 19 -33.93 13.09 -22.83
N SER A 20 -32.76 12.53 -23.17
CA SER A 20 -31.97 11.70 -22.24
C SER A 20 -30.50 11.89 -22.51
N CYS A 21 -30.02 13.10 -22.27
CA CYS A 21 -28.61 13.39 -22.06
C CYS A 21 -28.46 14.10 -20.71
N GLY A 22 -29.05 13.51 -19.66
CA GLY A 22 -28.58 13.73 -18.31
C GLY A 22 -27.31 12.92 -18.17
N ASP A 23 -26.22 13.50 -18.68
CA ASP A 23 -24.84 13.08 -18.45
C ASP A 23 -24.54 13.37 -16.96
N ASP A 24 -25.20 12.63 -16.08
CA ASP A 24 -24.86 12.56 -14.66
C ASP A 24 -23.58 11.75 -14.58
N ASP A 25 -22.50 12.40 -15.02
CA ASP A 25 -21.12 12.03 -14.72
C ASP A 25 -21.04 12.13 -13.20
N GLU A 26 -21.34 11.03 -12.50
CA GLU A 26 -21.08 10.90 -11.06
C GLU A 26 -19.58 11.12 -10.87
N THR A 27 -19.19 12.38 -10.63
CA THR A 27 -17.85 12.73 -10.20
C THR A 27 -17.70 12.27 -8.76
N THR A 28 -17.63 10.95 -8.56
CA THR A 28 -17.15 10.38 -7.31
C THR A 28 -15.80 11.04 -7.03
N PRO A 29 -15.63 11.72 -5.88
CA PRO A 29 -14.42 12.49 -5.63
C PRO A 29 -13.20 11.59 -5.78
N LYS A 30 -12.37 11.86 -6.80
CA LYS A 30 -11.13 11.13 -7.02
C LYS A 30 -10.27 11.28 -5.76
N VAL A 31 -10.17 10.21 -4.99
CA VAL A 31 -9.42 10.19 -3.74
C VAL A 31 -7.96 10.54 -4.07
N ALA A 32 -7.49 11.68 -3.55
CA ALA A 32 -6.10 12.08 -3.72
C ALA A 32 -5.18 11.07 -3.02
N THR A 33 -4.23 10.52 -3.77
CA THR A 33 -3.20 9.63 -3.25
C THR A 33 -1.84 10.25 -3.48
N ASN A 34 -0.94 10.05 -2.52
CA ASN A 34 0.48 10.34 -2.71
C ASN A 34 1.18 9.05 -3.15
N LEU A 35 2.12 9.18 -4.10
CA LEU A 35 2.98 8.09 -4.55
C LEU A 35 4.44 8.48 -4.32
N TYR A 36 5.19 7.61 -3.65
CA TYR A 36 6.61 7.78 -3.39
C TYR A 36 7.38 6.52 -3.78
N THR A 37 8.63 6.65 -4.20
CA THR A 37 9.54 5.51 -4.36
C THR A 37 10.64 5.61 -3.32
N ALA A 38 10.75 4.57 -2.49
CA ALA A 38 11.68 4.50 -1.38
C ALA A 38 12.65 3.33 -1.59
N LYS A 39 13.96 3.63 -1.61
CA LYS A 39 15.00 2.59 -1.60
C LYS A 39 15.49 2.38 -0.18
N ILE A 40 15.20 1.21 0.36
CA ILE A 40 15.60 0.77 1.69
C ILE A 40 16.88 -0.07 1.52
N VAL A 41 18.02 0.50 1.94
CA VAL A 41 19.36 -0.07 1.73
C VAL A 41 19.97 -0.48 3.07
N GLY A 42 20.52 -1.69 3.19
CA GLY A 42 21.55 -1.95 4.20
C GLY A 42 21.70 -3.38 4.70
N ALA A 43 22.84 -3.64 5.35
CA ALA A 43 23.05 -4.76 6.25
C ALA A 43 22.13 -4.59 7.46
N GLN A 44 21.14 -5.46 7.59
CA GLN A 44 20.13 -5.33 8.64
C GLN A 44 20.48 -6.24 9.82
N THR A 45 21.52 -5.88 10.56
CA THR A 45 21.91 -6.64 11.76
C THR A 45 20.98 -6.36 12.93
N ALA A 46 21.12 -7.09 14.04
CA ALA A 46 20.36 -6.80 15.27
C ALA A 46 20.51 -5.34 15.77
N THR A 47 21.60 -4.66 15.39
CA THR A 47 21.94 -3.29 15.83
C THR A 47 21.80 -2.23 14.74
N ALA A 48 21.56 -2.63 13.48
CA ALA A 48 21.37 -1.76 12.33
C ALA A 48 19.98 -1.97 11.69
N GLY A 49 19.57 -1.02 10.86
CA GLY A 49 18.15 -0.83 10.57
C GLY A 49 17.94 0.27 9.56
N SER A 50 17.03 0.04 8.61
CA SER A 50 16.39 1.09 7.83
C SER A 50 14.92 1.19 8.22
N PHE A 51 14.41 2.41 8.19
CA PHE A 51 13.07 2.73 8.65
C PHE A 51 12.36 3.54 7.56
N LEU A 52 11.10 3.23 7.31
CA LEU A 52 10.28 3.91 6.32
C LEU A 52 9.17 4.70 7.04
N SER A 53 8.88 5.87 6.51
CA SER A 53 7.68 6.65 6.78
C SER A 53 6.66 6.40 5.67
N THR A 54 5.59 5.63 5.90
CA THR A 54 4.61 5.38 4.83
C THR A 54 3.78 6.62 4.47
N SER A 55 3.63 7.56 5.39
CA SER A 55 2.93 8.84 5.14
C SER A 55 3.72 9.80 4.25
N LYS A 56 5.07 9.72 4.27
CA LYS A 56 5.97 10.64 3.55
C LYS A 56 6.82 9.98 2.47
N GLY A 57 6.89 8.65 2.43
CA GLY A 57 7.78 7.91 1.54
C GLY A 57 9.27 8.07 1.87
N GLU A 58 9.62 8.58 3.05
CA GLU A 58 11.00 8.86 3.44
C GLU A 58 11.66 7.65 4.10
N VAL A 59 12.92 7.40 3.76
CA VAL A 59 13.75 6.35 4.38
C VAL A 59 14.75 6.98 5.32
N TYR A 60 14.86 6.40 6.50
CA TYR A 60 15.76 6.79 7.56
C TYR A 60 16.68 5.62 7.91
N LEU A 61 17.89 5.92 8.33
CA LEU A 61 18.86 4.93 8.79
C LEU A 61 18.94 4.94 10.32
N THR A 62 19.55 3.90 10.86
CA THR A 62 19.80 3.81 12.31
C THR A 62 20.67 4.96 12.85
N SER A 63 21.53 5.55 12.02
CA SER A 63 22.27 6.77 12.38
C SER A 63 21.36 7.96 12.66
N ASP A 64 20.17 7.98 12.06
CA ASP A 64 19.19 9.05 12.22
C ASP A 64 18.34 8.88 13.48
N SER A 65 18.60 7.83 14.28
CA SER A 65 17.71 7.42 15.36
C SER A 65 17.58 8.44 16.50
N ALA A 66 18.60 9.28 16.70
CA ALA A 66 18.52 10.39 17.65
C ALA A 66 17.47 11.44 17.24
N ASN A 67 17.08 11.45 15.96
CA ASN A 67 16.10 12.36 15.37
C ASN A 67 14.75 11.70 15.06
N PHE A 68 14.51 10.46 15.52
CA PHE A 68 13.18 9.84 15.53
C PHE A 68 12.30 10.55 16.56
N THR A 69 11.87 11.77 16.22
CA THR A 69 10.68 12.35 16.81
C THR A 69 9.51 11.40 16.56
N ALA A 70 8.60 11.31 17.54
CA ALA A 70 7.34 10.59 17.40
C ALA A 70 6.70 10.87 16.03
N ASN A 71 6.08 9.85 15.42
CA ASN A 71 5.33 9.95 14.17
C ASN A 71 6.16 10.10 12.87
N LYS A 72 7.49 10.00 12.91
CA LYS A 72 8.29 10.08 11.66
C LYS A 72 8.30 8.79 10.86
N VAL A 73 8.38 7.63 11.51
CA VAL A 73 8.52 6.33 10.83
C VAL A 73 7.54 5.33 11.42
N ASP A 74 7.14 4.37 10.61
CA ASP A 74 6.11 3.38 10.93
C ASP A 74 6.46 1.95 10.49
N VAL A 75 7.45 1.78 9.62
CA VAL A 75 7.92 0.46 9.19
C VAL A 75 9.41 0.35 9.44
N SER A 76 9.81 -0.73 10.11
CA SER A 76 11.21 -1.14 10.18
C SER A 76 11.46 -2.22 9.16
N PHE A 77 12.53 -2.10 8.39
CA PHE A 77 13.02 -3.17 7.54
C PHE A 77 14.27 -3.78 8.19
N ALA A 78 14.19 -5.07 8.54
CA ALA A 78 15.35 -5.76 9.08
C ALA A 78 15.39 -7.26 8.73
N GLN A 79 16.54 -7.88 8.95
CA GLN A 79 16.70 -9.34 8.92
C GLN A 79 16.36 -9.92 10.30
N ILE A 80 15.71 -11.07 10.29
CA ILE A 80 15.46 -11.88 11.49
C ILE A 80 16.20 -13.21 11.29
N GLY A 81 17.11 -13.56 12.22
CA GLY A 81 17.89 -14.82 12.14
C GLY A 81 19.20 -14.71 11.34
N GLY A 82 19.75 -15.86 10.94
CA GLY A 82 21.08 -15.97 10.31
C GLY A 82 21.14 -15.66 8.82
N ASP A 83 20.09 -16.00 8.06
CA ASP A 83 19.97 -15.71 6.63
C ASP A 83 19.11 -14.46 6.37
N PHE A 84 19.47 -13.70 5.34
CA PHE A 84 18.74 -12.51 4.91
C PHE A 84 17.34 -12.87 4.42
N THR A 85 16.38 -12.75 5.33
CA THR A 85 14.95 -12.76 5.02
C THR A 85 14.42 -11.34 5.11
N PRO A 86 14.15 -10.68 3.99
CA PRO A 86 13.70 -9.29 3.99
C PRO A 86 12.33 -9.23 4.66
N THR A 87 12.22 -8.46 5.74
CA THR A 87 11.03 -8.47 6.58
C THR A 87 10.64 -7.05 6.97
N PHE A 88 9.38 -6.69 6.75
CA PHE A 88 8.76 -5.53 7.39
C PHE A 88 8.38 -5.90 8.82
N ILE A 89 8.73 -5.02 9.76
CA ILE A 89 8.57 -5.23 11.19
C ILE A 89 7.97 -3.96 11.78
N SER A 90 6.96 -4.13 12.62
CA SER A 90 6.41 -3.03 13.41
C SER A 90 7.45 -2.53 14.40
N LEU A 91 7.52 -1.22 14.61
CA LEU A 91 8.54 -0.62 15.49
C LEU A 91 8.44 -1.16 16.93
N ASP A 92 7.22 -1.34 17.43
CA ASP A 92 6.92 -1.90 18.76
C ASP A 92 7.26 -3.40 18.90
N SER A 93 7.51 -4.09 17.78
CA SER A 93 7.76 -5.54 17.75
C SER A 93 9.24 -5.88 17.53
N ARG A 94 10.08 -4.88 17.29
CA ARG A 94 11.52 -5.06 17.04
C ARG A 94 12.24 -5.79 18.17
N ALA A 95 12.02 -5.38 19.42
CA ALA A 95 12.68 -5.97 20.57
C ALA A 95 12.36 -7.46 20.72
N GLY A 96 11.10 -7.85 20.49
CA GLY A 96 10.67 -9.26 20.48
C GLY A 96 11.24 -10.10 19.34
N LYS A 97 11.90 -9.47 18.34
CA LYS A 97 12.62 -10.13 17.25
C LYS A 97 14.15 -10.11 17.44
N GLY A 98 14.63 -9.72 18.63
CA GLY A 98 16.06 -9.67 18.94
C GLY A 98 16.78 -8.46 18.32
N LEU A 99 16.05 -7.47 17.82
CA LEU A 99 16.61 -6.23 17.29
C LEU A 99 16.76 -5.23 18.44
N THR A 100 18.01 -4.95 18.83
CA THR A 100 18.35 -4.30 20.11
C THR A 100 18.42 -2.78 20.03
N LYS A 101 18.38 -2.18 18.82
CA LYS A 101 18.30 -0.72 18.68
C LYS A 101 16.90 -0.23 19.00
N VAL A 102 16.79 0.52 20.10
CA VAL A 102 15.55 1.15 20.58
C VAL A 102 15.13 2.29 19.64
N VAL A 103 13.88 2.22 19.19
CA VAL A 103 13.16 3.36 18.59
C VAL A 103 12.15 3.80 19.64
N THR A 104 12.14 5.09 20.02
CA THR A 104 11.19 5.64 21.00
C THR A 104 9.92 6.11 20.29
N ASN A 105 8.78 6.17 21.00
CA ASN A 105 7.48 6.59 20.44
C ASN A 105 7.08 5.78 19.20
N THR A 106 7.08 4.46 19.35
CA THR A 106 6.90 3.51 18.25
C THR A 106 5.48 3.47 17.75
N ALA A 107 5.35 3.54 16.43
CA ALA A 107 4.11 3.13 15.78
C ALA A 107 3.81 1.65 16.02
N THR A 108 2.54 1.35 16.22
CA THR A 108 2.03 -0.03 16.09
C THR A 108 1.57 -0.20 14.65
N THR A 109 2.27 -1.06 13.91
CA THR A 109 2.02 -1.28 12.49
C THR A 109 1.65 -2.73 12.21
N TYR A 110 0.62 -2.91 11.40
CA TYR A 110 0.12 -4.20 10.97
C TYR A 110 0.29 -4.35 9.47
N PHE A 111 0.65 -5.56 9.05
CA PHE A 111 1.01 -5.89 7.68
C PHE A 111 0.16 -7.05 7.16
N ARG A 112 -0.18 -7.01 5.88
CA ARG A 112 -0.80 -8.13 5.17
C ARG A 112 -0.33 -8.14 3.72
N GLU A 113 0.01 -9.31 3.18
CA GLU A 113 0.16 -9.44 1.72
C GLU A 113 -1.20 -9.24 1.05
N SER A 114 -1.26 -8.29 0.12
CA SER A 114 -2.46 -7.98 -0.64
C SER A 114 -2.63 -8.95 -1.81
N THR A 115 -3.88 -9.13 -2.24
CA THR A 115 -4.20 -9.82 -3.50
C THR A 115 -4.05 -8.92 -4.73
N LEU A 116 -3.73 -7.63 -4.54
CA LEU A 116 -3.58 -6.67 -5.63
C LEU A 116 -2.36 -6.96 -6.50
N THR A 117 -2.54 -6.83 -7.80
CA THR A 117 -1.47 -6.76 -8.80
C THR A 117 -0.83 -5.37 -8.83
N LYS A 118 0.31 -5.23 -9.53
CA LYS A 118 0.93 -3.91 -9.77
C LYS A 118 -0.01 -2.93 -10.47
N ALA A 119 -0.72 -3.38 -11.50
CA ALA A 119 -1.66 -2.52 -12.23
C ALA A 119 -2.79 -2.02 -11.32
N GLN A 120 -3.29 -2.87 -10.42
CA GLN A 120 -4.31 -2.46 -9.46
C GLN A 120 -3.75 -1.54 -8.37
N PHE A 121 -2.52 -1.78 -7.91
CA PHE A 121 -1.83 -0.86 -7.00
C PHE A 121 -1.78 0.57 -7.58
N ASP A 122 -1.57 0.71 -8.89
CA ASP A 122 -1.49 2.01 -9.57
C ASP A 122 -2.81 2.81 -9.50
N THR A 123 -3.95 2.16 -9.31
CA THR A 123 -5.28 2.79 -9.26
C THR A 123 -6.02 2.63 -7.91
N ALA A 124 -5.38 2.04 -6.90
CA ALA A 124 -5.98 1.59 -5.63
C ALA A 124 -6.42 2.67 -4.62
N ALA A 125 -6.74 3.91 -5.04
CA ALA A 125 -7.05 5.00 -4.12
C ALA A 125 -8.26 4.72 -3.19
N ALA A 126 -9.34 4.17 -3.75
CA ALA A 126 -10.53 3.77 -2.98
C ALA A 126 -10.26 2.55 -2.08
N TYR A 127 -9.44 1.61 -2.57
CA TYR A 127 -9.07 0.40 -1.84
C TYR A 127 -8.35 0.74 -0.52
N ILE A 128 -7.42 1.72 -0.53
CA ILE A 128 -6.63 2.09 0.65
C ILE A 128 -7.52 2.51 1.83
N LYS A 129 -8.64 3.20 1.58
CA LYS A 129 -9.59 3.59 2.65
C LYS A 129 -10.22 2.37 3.34
N GLY A 130 -10.48 1.31 2.57
CA GLY A 130 -11.09 0.06 3.05
C GLY A 130 -10.14 -0.90 3.75
N ILE A 131 -8.82 -0.65 3.71
CA ILE A 131 -7.83 -1.49 4.40
C ILE A 131 -8.13 -1.52 5.91
N THR A 132 -8.14 -2.72 6.48
CA THR A 132 -8.30 -2.97 7.92
C THR A 132 -7.01 -3.55 8.50
N SER A 133 -6.76 -3.30 9.78
CA SER A 133 -5.59 -3.86 10.47
C SER A 133 -5.63 -5.39 10.44
N SER A 134 -4.51 -6.00 10.08
CA SER A 134 -4.31 -7.44 10.26
C SER A 134 -3.90 -7.74 11.71
N ALA A 135 -3.67 -9.03 12.02
CA ALA A 135 -3.04 -9.42 13.28
C ALA A 135 -1.49 -9.41 13.21
N SER A 136 -0.91 -9.32 12.02
CA SER A 136 0.53 -9.54 11.84
C SER A 136 1.32 -8.25 11.98
N LYS A 137 2.25 -8.23 12.93
CA LYS A 137 3.23 -7.13 13.11
C LYS A 137 4.56 -7.38 12.39
N THR A 138 4.66 -8.49 11.65
CA THR A 138 5.82 -8.83 10.82
C THR A 138 5.39 -9.45 9.50
N GLN A 139 6.08 -9.10 8.41
CA GLN A 139 5.75 -9.61 7.08
C GLN A 139 7.03 -9.84 6.29
N SER A 140 7.28 -11.10 5.91
CA SER A 140 8.31 -11.42 4.93
C SER A 140 7.91 -10.84 3.58
N VAL A 141 8.86 -10.21 2.90
CA VAL A 141 8.60 -9.49 1.65
C VAL A 141 9.19 -10.21 0.45
N ALA A 142 8.49 -10.14 -0.68
CA ALA A 142 8.95 -10.69 -1.95
C ALA A 142 8.76 -9.66 -3.06
N GLN A 143 9.65 -9.70 -4.06
CA GLN A 143 9.54 -8.85 -5.23
C GLN A 143 8.25 -9.10 -6.01
N GLY A 144 7.66 -8.03 -6.55
CA GLY A 144 6.43 -8.08 -7.33
C GLY A 144 5.16 -8.15 -6.50
N LYS A 145 5.26 -8.14 -5.17
CA LYS A 145 4.12 -8.22 -4.25
C LYS A 145 3.70 -6.85 -3.74
N VAL A 146 2.42 -6.74 -3.40
CA VAL A 146 1.80 -5.58 -2.76
C VAL A 146 1.48 -5.93 -1.32
N TYR A 147 1.79 -5.03 -0.40
CA TYR A 147 1.51 -5.18 1.03
C TYR A 147 0.62 -4.06 1.52
N GLU A 148 -0.41 -4.42 2.28
CA GLU A 148 -1.22 -3.49 3.04
C GLU A 148 -0.54 -3.15 4.35
N VAL A 149 -0.55 -1.88 4.70
CA VAL A 149 0.04 -1.35 5.92
C VAL A 149 -0.99 -0.51 6.65
N VAL A 150 -1.23 -0.85 7.92
CA VAL A 150 -2.00 0.01 8.83
C VAL A 150 -1.13 0.36 10.01
N SER A 151 -0.84 1.63 10.18
CA SER A 151 0.01 2.13 11.25
C SER A 151 -0.74 3.09 12.16
N SER A 152 -0.63 2.92 13.47
CA SER A 152 -1.25 3.80 14.46
C SER A 152 -0.20 4.39 15.41
N VAL A 153 -0.21 5.73 15.55
CA VAL A 153 0.65 6.48 16.48
C VAL A 153 -0.14 7.62 17.09
N GLY A 154 -0.12 7.74 18.42
CA GLY A 154 -0.71 8.90 19.13
C GLY A 154 -2.17 9.18 18.75
N GLY A 155 -2.97 8.15 18.46
CA GLY A 155 -4.37 8.28 18.04
C GLY A 155 -4.59 8.54 16.53
N THR A 156 -3.53 8.77 15.75
CA THR A 156 -3.61 8.89 14.29
C THR A 156 -3.39 7.54 13.64
N THR A 157 -4.19 7.19 12.62
CA THR A 157 -4.01 5.97 11.83
C THR A 157 -3.70 6.31 10.38
N THR A 158 -2.60 5.78 9.87
CA THR A 158 -2.20 5.85 8.46
C THR A 158 -2.46 4.50 7.79
N LYS A 159 -3.03 4.54 6.59
CA LYS A 159 -3.19 3.37 5.73
C LYS A 159 -2.36 3.57 4.46
N ALA A 160 -1.65 2.53 4.05
CA ALA A 160 -0.82 2.57 2.86
C ALA A 160 -0.77 1.21 2.16
N LEU A 161 -0.39 1.26 0.89
CA LEU A 161 0.07 0.11 0.12
C LEU A 161 1.56 0.26 -0.16
N LEU A 162 2.29 -0.84 -0.07
CA LEU A 162 3.69 -0.94 -0.45
C LEU A 162 3.83 -1.97 -1.58
N TYR A 163 4.21 -1.53 -2.77
CA TYR A 163 4.60 -2.44 -3.83
C TYR A 163 6.12 -2.65 -3.81
N VAL A 164 6.57 -3.91 -3.72
CA VAL A 164 8.00 -4.23 -3.76
C VAL A 164 8.47 -4.33 -5.22
N SER A 165 9.01 -3.24 -5.75
CA SER A 165 9.42 -3.13 -7.15
C SER A 165 10.73 -3.84 -7.44
N ASN A 166 11.64 -3.89 -6.47
CA ASN A 166 12.91 -4.58 -6.60
C ASN A 166 13.38 -5.13 -5.25
N LEU A 167 13.86 -6.37 -5.23
CA LEU A 167 14.51 -6.98 -4.08
C LEU A 167 15.87 -7.50 -4.52
N THR A 168 16.93 -6.99 -3.90
CA THR A 168 18.30 -7.41 -4.20
C THR A 168 18.91 -8.03 -2.95
N THR A 169 19.37 -9.27 -3.07
CA THR A 169 20.18 -9.95 -2.05
C THR A 169 21.63 -9.98 -2.53
N THR A 170 22.59 -9.68 -1.65
CA THR A 170 24.00 -9.87 -1.99
C THR A 170 24.40 -11.33 -1.81
N SER A 171 25.45 -11.76 -2.51
CA SER A 171 25.99 -13.13 -2.48
C SER A 171 26.42 -13.63 -1.09
N SER A 172 26.73 -12.72 -0.16
CA SER A 172 26.70 -13.01 1.27
C SER A 172 25.30 -12.74 1.79
N ASN A 173 24.57 -13.76 2.24
CA ASN A 173 23.19 -13.72 2.76
C ASN A 173 22.97 -12.82 4.01
N THR A 174 23.76 -11.76 4.17
CA THR A 174 23.78 -10.86 5.33
C THR A 174 23.42 -9.42 4.95
N THR A 175 23.35 -9.10 3.65
CA THR A 175 22.94 -7.76 3.19
C THR A 175 21.98 -7.83 2.01
N GLY A 176 21.11 -6.81 1.92
CA GLY A 176 20.21 -6.66 0.80
C GLY A 176 19.57 -5.28 0.77
N SER A 177 18.78 -5.05 -0.27
CA SER A 177 18.00 -3.83 -0.40
C SER A 177 16.64 -4.14 -0.98
N VAL A 178 15.64 -3.40 -0.53
CA VAL A 178 14.30 -3.44 -1.10
C VAL A 178 13.95 -2.05 -1.62
N THR A 179 13.42 -1.98 -2.84
CA THR A 179 12.81 -0.77 -3.37
C THR A 179 11.31 -0.95 -3.30
N VAL A 180 10.63 0.03 -2.69
CA VAL A 180 9.18 0.01 -2.51
C VAL A 180 8.56 1.25 -3.10
N ASP A 181 7.47 1.08 -3.81
CA ASP A 181 6.56 2.17 -4.15
C ASP A 181 5.50 2.25 -3.05
N VAL A 182 5.37 3.42 -2.44
CA VAL A 182 4.46 3.69 -1.33
C VAL A 182 3.27 4.48 -1.86
N LYS A 183 2.07 3.97 -1.64
CA LYS A 183 0.83 4.71 -1.92
C LYS A 183 0.03 4.90 -0.66
N THR A 184 -0.35 6.14 -0.37
CA THR A 184 -1.17 6.49 0.80
C THR A 184 -2.24 7.51 0.42
N VAL A 185 -3.31 7.58 1.21
CA VAL A 185 -4.40 8.54 1.03
C VAL A 185 -4.15 9.74 1.93
N LYS A 186 -4.40 10.94 1.41
CA LYS A 186 -4.29 12.20 2.16
C LYS A 186 -5.47 12.39 3.13
#